data_AF-A0A2N5K9I6-F1
#
_entry.id   AF-A0A2N5K9I6-F1
#
_cell.length_a   1.000
_cell.length_b   1.000
_cell.length_c   1.000
_cell.angle_alpha   90.00
_cell.angle_beta   90.00
_cell.angle_gamma   90.00
#
_symmetry.space_group_name_H-M   'P 1'
#
loop_
_entity.id
_entity.type
_entity.pdbx_description
1 polymer ?
#
loop_
_entity_poly.entity_id
_entity_poly.type
_entity_poly.pdbx_seq_one_letter_code
_entity_poly.pdbx_strand_id
1 'polypeptide(L)'
;MPRIVGIFEDGSAVEGVVEQLQLNGLTQVTVIGPEQAAEEQAQHLSIMHVPDQQAAEYRRRLQDQRWLLFVQVTALELPTAQRALRAGEAIDIDLLPEGVL
;
A
#
# COMPACT_ATOMS: atom_id res chain seq x y z
N MET A 1 10.90 -3.86 -9.77
CA MET A 1 11.14 -2.67 -8.93
C MET A 1 10.35 -2.83 -7.64
N PRO A 2 10.88 -2.41 -6.48
CA PRO A 2 10.15 -2.52 -5.22
C PRO A 2 8.88 -1.66 -5.30
N ARG A 3 7.87 -2.07 -4.54
CA ARG A 3 6.61 -1.33 -4.43
C ARG A 3 6.41 -0.95 -2.99
N ILE A 4 5.95 0.27 -2.74
CA ILE A 4 5.48 0.66 -1.43
C ILE A 4 3.96 0.63 -1.44
N VAL A 5 3.35 0.11 -0.38
CA VAL A 5 1.91 0.15 -0.18
C VAL A 5 1.59 1.08 0.96
N GLY A 6 0.62 1.98 0.75
CA GLY A 6 -0.06 2.70 1.82
C GLY A 6 -1.44 2.11 2.04
N ILE A 7 -1.81 1.92 3.30
CA ILE A 7 -3.14 1.48 3.71
C ILE A 7 -3.90 2.69 4.24
N PHE A 8 -5.15 2.88 3.81
CA PHE A 8 -6.01 4.00 4.19
C PHE A 8 -7.38 3.52 4.64
N GLU A 9 -8.00 4.22 5.59
CA GLU A 9 -9.38 3.93 6.02
C GLU A 9 -10.42 4.52 5.06
N ASP A 10 -10.11 5.66 4.43
CA ASP A 10 -10.98 6.39 3.52
C ASP A 10 -10.32 6.59 2.15
N GLY A 11 -11.09 6.41 1.08
CA GLY A 11 -10.65 6.64 -0.30
C GLY A 11 -10.40 8.12 -0.61
N SER A 12 -11.03 9.04 0.12
CA SER A 12 -10.84 10.49 -0.08
C SER A 12 -9.38 10.93 0.15
N ALA A 13 -8.70 10.32 1.12
CA ALA A 13 -7.28 10.57 1.38
C ALA A 13 -6.38 10.01 0.26
N VAL A 14 -6.79 8.90 -0.37
CA VAL A 14 -6.03 8.23 -1.42
C VAL A 14 -5.89 9.13 -2.65
N GLU A 15 -6.95 9.81 -3.06
CA GLU A 15 -6.93 10.72 -4.22
C GLU A 15 -5.89 11.84 -4.04
N GLY A 16 -5.88 12.50 -2.87
CA GLY A 16 -4.91 13.55 -2.57
C GLY A 16 -3.47 13.04 -2.55
N VAL A 17 -3.25 11.82 -2.04
CA VAL A 17 -1.92 11.19 -2.05
C VAL A 17 -1.49 10.85 -3.48
N VAL A 18 -2.39 10.33 -4.30
CA VAL A 18 -2.13 10.03 -5.71
C VAL A 18 -1.71 11.29 -6.46
N GLU A 19 -2.43 12.40 -6.29
CA GLU A 19 -2.04 13.69 -6.89
C GLU A 19 -0.65 14.13 -6.41
N GLN A 20 -0.37 14.02 -5.12
CA GLN A 20 0.92 14.39 -4.56
C GLN A 20 2.06 13.53 -5.14
N LEU A 21 1.85 12.23 -5.31
CA LEU A 21 2.82 11.33 -5.93
C LEU A 21 3.07 11.73 -7.39
N GLN A 22 2.01 12.00 -8.16
CA GLN A 22 2.12 12.42 -9.55
C GLN A 22 2.87 13.75 -9.71
N LEU A 23 2.65 14.72 -8.81
CA LEU A 23 3.40 15.98 -8.77
C LEU A 23 4.92 15.76 -8.55
N ASN A 24 5.29 14.66 -7.91
CA ASN A 24 6.68 14.25 -7.71
C ASN A 24 7.21 13.33 -8.83
N GLY A 25 6.45 13.10 -9.90
CA GLY A 25 6.83 12.23 -11.02
C GLY A 25 6.53 10.74 -10.83
N LEU A 26 5.93 10.36 -9.70
CA LEU A 26 5.56 8.98 -9.38
C LEU A 26 4.19 8.66 -9.99
N THR A 27 4.21 8.20 -11.24
CA THR A 27 2.99 7.95 -12.03
C THR A 27 2.52 6.48 -12.00
N GLN A 28 3.37 5.56 -11.57
CA GLN A 28 3.04 4.13 -11.46
C GLN A 28 2.37 3.85 -10.12
N VAL A 29 1.10 4.25 -10.03
CA VAL A 29 0.25 4.07 -8.86
C VAL A 29 -0.92 3.14 -9.18
N THR A 30 -1.23 2.22 -8.28
CA THR A 30 -2.40 1.34 -8.36
C THR A 30 -3.22 1.53 -7.10
N VAL A 31 -4.49 1.92 -7.26
CA VAL A 31 -5.44 2.05 -6.17
C VAL A 31 -6.35 0.82 -6.16
N ILE A 32 -6.43 0.15 -5.02
CA ILE A 32 -7.31 -0.99 -4.82
C ILE A 32 -8.32 -0.63 -3.74
N GLY A 33 -9.60 -0.69 -4.12
CA GLY A 33 -10.71 -0.41 -3.22
C GLY A 33 -10.91 -1.54 -2.19
N PRO A 34 -11.70 -1.28 -1.14
CA PRO A 34 -11.86 -2.17 0.01
C PRO A 34 -12.36 -3.57 -0.34
N GLU A 35 -13.22 -3.71 -1.35
CA GLU A 35 -13.73 -5.00 -1.79
C GLU A 35 -12.65 -5.90 -2.39
N GLN A 36 -11.65 -5.32 -3.07
CA GLN A 36 -10.55 -6.04 -3.71
C GLN A 36 -9.29 -6.07 -2.84
N ALA A 37 -9.16 -5.14 -1.90
CA ALA A 37 -8.03 -5.03 -0.98
C ALA A 37 -7.84 -6.30 -0.14
N ALA A 38 -8.96 -6.89 0.31
CA ALA A 38 -8.98 -8.13 1.08
C ALA A 38 -8.32 -9.30 0.32
N GLU A 39 -8.58 -9.42 -0.98
CA GLU A 39 -8.06 -10.51 -1.82
C GLU A 39 -6.58 -10.29 -2.18
N GLU A 40 -6.20 -9.08 -2.55
CA GLU A 40 -4.82 -8.72 -2.92
C GLU A 40 -3.86 -8.85 -1.73
N GLN A 41 -4.21 -8.37 -0.54
CA GLN A 41 -3.31 -8.59 0.58
C GLN A 41 -3.35 -10.02 1.13
N ALA A 42 -4.46 -10.76 0.98
CA ALA A 42 -4.46 -12.18 1.32
C ALA A 42 -3.43 -12.95 0.47
N GLN A 43 -3.32 -12.61 -0.82
CA GLN A 43 -2.26 -13.09 -1.69
C GLN A 43 -0.88 -12.61 -1.24
N HIS A 44 -0.73 -11.33 -0.86
CA HIS A 44 0.54 -10.81 -0.31
C HIS A 44 1.01 -11.56 0.94
N LEU A 45 0.11 -11.88 1.87
CA LEU A 45 0.45 -12.63 3.08
C LEU A 45 0.92 -14.05 2.76
N SER A 46 0.29 -14.69 1.78
CA SER A 46 0.70 -15.99 1.30
C SER A 46 2.10 -15.98 0.67
N ILE A 47 2.50 -14.87 0.05
CA ILE A 47 3.82 -14.73 -0.59
C ILE A 47 4.92 -14.35 0.41
N MET A 48 4.61 -13.51 1.40
CA MET A 48 5.63 -12.95 2.31
C MET A 48 6.15 -13.90 3.40
N HIS A 49 5.78 -15.19 3.44
CA HIS A 49 6.18 -16.13 4.51
C HIS A 49 5.97 -15.52 5.93
N VAL A 50 4.90 -14.75 6.07
CA VAL A 50 4.60 -14.07 7.33
C VAL A 50 4.20 -15.13 8.36
N PRO A 51 4.76 -15.13 9.59
CA PRO A 51 4.36 -16.06 10.63
C PRO A 51 2.85 -16.01 10.86
N ASP A 52 2.19 -17.16 11.08
CA ASP A 52 0.72 -17.27 11.16
C ASP A 52 0.05 -16.26 12.11
N GLN A 53 0.71 -15.88 13.21
CA GLN A 53 0.21 -14.87 14.14
C GLN A 53 0.11 -13.48 13.50
N GLN A 54 1.16 -13.05 12.79
CA GLN A 54 1.16 -11.77 12.09
C GLN A 54 0.20 -11.82 10.90
N ALA A 55 0.14 -12.94 10.17
CA ALA A 55 -0.80 -13.12 9.08
C ALA A 55 -2.26 -13.04 9.55
N ALA A 56 -2.58 -13.51 10.77
CA ALA A 56 -3.91 -13.40 11.35
C ALA A 56 -4.27 -11.95 11.70
N GLU A 57 -3.37 -11.18 12.32
CA GLU A 57 -3.60 -9.75 12.60
C GLU A 57 -3.76 -8.94 11.32
N TYR A 58 -2.93 -9.23 10.32
CA TYR A 58 -2.97 -8.58 9.02
C TYR A 58 -4.25 -8.93 8.26
N ARG A 59 -4.70 -10.20 8.26
CA ARG A 59 -6.03 -10.61 7.76
C ARG A 59 -7.18 -9.93 8.49
N ARG A 60 -7.04 -9.67 9.80
CA ARG A 60 -8.07 -8.97 10.57
C ARG A 60 -8.15 -7.50 10.18
N ARG A 61 -7.01 -6.84 9.99
CA ARG A 61 -6.93 -5.46 9.47
C ARG A 61 -7.51 -5.37 8.06
N LEU A 62 -7.39 -6.42 7.27
CA LEU A 62 -7.94 -6.50 5.91
C LEU A 62 -9.44 -6.63 5.79
N GLN A 63 -10.08 -7.16 6.84
CA GLN A 63 -11.54 -7.23 6.91
C GLN A 63 -12.16 -5.86 7.20
N ASP A 64 -11.37 -4.91 7.71
CA ASP A 64 -11.76 -3.52 7.74
C ASP A 64 -11.67 -2.99 6.31
N GLN A 65 -12.71 -2.32 5.85
CA GLN A 65 -12.88 -1.79 4.49
C GLN A 65 -11.82 -0.74 4.13
N ARG A 66 -10.59 -1.16 3.92
CA ARG A 66 -9.43 -0.29 3.72
C ARG A 66 -9.03 -0.19 2.26
N TRP A 67 -8.56 0.99 1.88
CA TRP A 67 -8.01 1.26 0.57
C TRP A 67 -6.52 1.00 0.55
N LEU A 68 -6.03 0.44 -0.55
CA LEU A 68 -4.61 0.19 -0.75
C LEU A 68 -4.11 1.02 -1.91
N LEU A 69 -2.99 1.71 -1.69
CA LEU A 69 -2.29 2.45 -2.71
C LEU A 69 -0.91 1.84 -2.89
N PHE A 70 -0.72 1.15 -4.01
CA PHE A 70 0.58 0.64 -4.42
C PHE A 70 1.28 1.68 -5.27
N VAL A 71 2.54 1.94 -4.96
CA VAL A 71 3.39 2.87 -5.71
C VAL A 71 4.65 2.12 -6.11
N GLN A 72 4.92 2.01 -7.40
CA GLN A 72 6.18 1.47 -7.87
C GLN A 72 7.26 2.54 -7.72
N VAL A 73 8.30 2.22 -6.98
CA VAL A 73 9.34 3.16 -6.58
C VAL A 73 10.72 2.58 -6.80
N THR A 74 11.69 3.43 -7.12
CA THR A 74 13.11 3.13 -6.96
C THR A 74 13.57 3.44 -5.53
N ALA A 75 14.78 3.01 -5.18
CA ALA A 75 15.37 3.34 -3.88
C ALA A 75 15.51 4.86 -3.64
N LEU A 76 15.68 5.65 -4.72
CA LEU A 76 15.75 7.11 -4.67
C LEU A 76 14.39 7.76 -4.42
N GLU A 77 13.31 7.15 -4.91
CA GLU A 77 11.96 7.69 -4.81
C GLU A 77 11.22 7.24 -3.54
N LEU A 78 11.70 6.17 -2.91
CA LEU A 78 11.12 5.61 -1.69
C LEU A 78 10.87 6.66 -0.59
N PRO A 79 11.83 7.56 -0.25
CA PRO A 79 11.58 8.58 0.78
C PRO A 79 10.54 9.62 0.38
N THR A 80 10.34 9.84 -0.91
CA THR A 80 9.32 10.76 -1.44
C THR A 80 7.95 10.11 -1.36
N ALA A 81 7.83 8.85 -1.78
CA ALA A 81 6.59 8.10 -1.67
C ALA A 81 6.17 7.90 -0.21
N GLN A 82 7.09 7.54 0.69
CA GLN A 82 6.81 7.45 2.13
C GLN A 82 6.29 8.75 2.72
N ARG A 83 6.85 9.89 2.30
CA ARG A 83 6.38 11.21 2.76
C ARG A 83 4.97 11.50 2.27
N ALA A 84 4.65 11.21 1.02
CA ALA A 84 3.30 11.39 0.49
C ALA A 84 2.27 10.50 1.21
N LEU A 85 2.59 9.21 1.40
CA LEU A 85 1.73 8.28 2.14
C LEU A 85 1.47 8.74 3.58
N ARG A 86 2.53 9.17 4.30
CA ARG A 86 2.39 9.71 5.67
C ARG A 86 1.62 11.02 5.70
N ALA A 87 1.79 11.88 4.71
CA ALA A 87 1.10 13.16 4.64
C ALA A 87 -0.41 12.99 4.41
N GLY A 88 -0.81 11.96 3.66
CA GLY A 88 -2.22 11.57 3.52
C GLY A 88 -2.73 10.64 4.60
N GLU A 89 -2.06 10.57 5.76
CA GLU A 89 -2.53 9.83 6.93
C GLU A 89 -2.71 8.32 6.68
N ALA A 90 -1.85 7.72 5.85
CA ALA A 90 -1.80 6.27 5.72
C ALA A 90 -1.60 5.62 7.11
N ILE A 91 -2.54 4.75 7.48
CA ILE A 91 -2.55 4.08 8.79
C ILE A 91 -1.47 3.00 8.91
N ASP A 92 -1.03 2.48 7.78
CA ASP A 92 0.08 1.55 7.69
C ASP A 92 0.81 1.74 6.35
N ILE A 93 2.11 1.48 6.36
CA ILE A 93 2.97 1.64 5.19
C ILE A 93 3.96 0.49 5.15
N ASP A 94 3.88 -0.33 4.10
CA ASP A 94 4.74 -1.49 3.92
C ASP A 94 5.53 -1.40 2.62
N LEU A 95 6.78 -1.87 2.68
CA LEU A 95 7.67 -1.97 1.53
C LEU A 95 7.68 -3.42 1.04
N LEU A 96 7.18 -3.61 -0.17
CA LEU A 96 7.13 -4.90 -0.84
C LEU A 96 8.40 -5.12 -1.66
N PRO A 97 9.09 -6.26 -1.46
CA PRO A 97 10.27 -6.61 -2.24
C PRO A 97 9.89 -6.86 -3.72
N GLU A 98 10.89 -6.78 -4.60
CA GLU A 98 10.69 -7.09 -6.02
C GLU A 98 10.15 -8.51 -6.23
N GLY A 99 9.05 -8.65 -6.97
CA GLY A 99 8.52 -9.96 -7.40
C GLY A 99 7.31 -10.49 -6.63
N VAL A 100 6.73 -9.71 -5.71
CA VAL A 100 5.43 -10.02 -5.10
C VAL A 100 4.32 -9.46 -6.02
N LEU A 101 3.52 -10.36 -6.59
CA LEU A 101 2.33 -10.10 -7.39
C LEU A 101 1.15 -10.75 -6.70
#